data_AF-A0A2M7G5D9-F1
#
_entry.id   AF-A0A2M7G5D9-F1
#
_cell.length_a   1.000
_cell.length_b   1.000
_cell.length_c   1.000
_cell.angle_alpha   90.00
_cell.angle_beta   90.00
_cell.angle_gamma   90.00
#
_symmetry.space_group_name_H-M   'P 1'
#
loop_
_entity.id
_entity.type
_entity.pdbx_description
1 polymer ?
#
loop_
_entity_poly.entity_id
_entity_poly.type
_entity_poly.pdbx_seq_one_letter_code
_entity_poly.pdbx_strand_id
1 'polypeptide(L)'
;MSQIPHYLEVIAEWHREHHPLSVKALQAPLTLEQIQKLSSELPFSLPEELIELYQWHNGQSNNRPFFGGYTFYPLEEAIEEYQLALETSEEEGRLWKASWFPVFGFQGDYFVLDCESELQPSPIFMSLDSESLAPCWYENLEKMLLTLKQCFEKGAYFLDEDEILLEDYESVEQIRLSINQKVDRYATEEELSEFEPHQEIEDLIDGSRKVTSWLSEHQHTVEFFGPDGRKRWQDIFWGDELRRKDIWEFTGPSEAVITSENYSGMLFSTRAYADILPGGEVMTRRVETIINGEVVSEEDFNEQEED
;
A
#
# COMPACT_ATOMS: atom_id res chain seq x y z
N MET A 1 21.41 -8.96 -10.22
CA MET A 1 20.40 -9.48 -11.17
C MET A 1 19.09 -9.42 -10.42
N SER A 2 18.12 -8.71 -10.97
CA SER A 2 16.78 -8.59 -10.42
C SER A 2 16.13 -9.97 -10.23
N GLN A 3 15.24 -10.11 -9.24
CA GLN A 3 14.43 -11.31 -9.02
C GLN A 3 13.03 -11.22 -9.67
N ILE A 4 12.72 -10.15 -10.41
CA ILE A 4 11.42 -9.90 -11.05
C ILE A 4 10.91 -11.13 -11.81
N PRO A 5 11.67 -11.74 -12.76
CA PRO A 5 11.17 -12.90 -13.51
C PRO A 5 10.84 -14.11 -12.61
N HIS A 6 11.60 -14.29 -11.53
CA HIS A 6 11.36 -15.38 -10.59
C HIS A 6 10.05 -15.18 -9.82
N TYR A 7 9.80 -13.98 -9.32
CA TYR A 7 8.56 -13.68 -8.58
C TYR A 7 7.33 -13.77 -9.48
N LEU A 8 7.42 -13.28 -10.71
CA LEU A 8 6.35 -13.38 -11.70
C LEU A 8 6.00 -14.83 -12.04
N GLU A 9 7.01 -15.70 -12.18
CA GLU A 9 6.79 -17.13 -12.47
C GLU A 9 6.06 -17.83 -11.32
N VAL A 10 6.40 -17.51 -10.06
CA VAL A 10 5.70 -18.06 -8.87
C VAL A 10 4.24 -17.63 -8.85
N ILE A 11 3.96 -16.34 -9.11
CA ILE A 11 2.60 -15.81 -9.18
C ILE A 11 1.82 -16.51 -10.31
N ALA A 12 2.43 -16.69 -11.48
CA ALA A 12 1.79 -17.37 -12.60
C ALA A 12 1.61 -18.88 -12.40
N GLU A 13 2.46 -19.55 -11.61
CA GLU A 13 2.21 -20.94 -11.21
C GLU A 13 1.00 -21.03 -10.29
N TRP A 14 0.87 -20.13 -9.31
CA TRP A 14 -0.33 -20.08 -8.46
C TRP A 14 -1.60 -19.92 -9.30
N HIS A 15 -1.60 -18.99 -10.26
CA HIS A 15 -2.74 -18.83 -11.17
C HIS A 15 -2.96 -20.05 -12.07
N ARG A 16 -1.92 -20.78 -12.48
CA ARG A 16 -2.09 -22.03 -13.27
C ARG A 16 -2.80 -23.11 -12.47
N GLU A 17 -2.51 -23.21 -11.19
CA GLU A 17 -3.07 -24.22 -10.30
C GLU A 17 -4.50 -23.85 -9.87
N HIS A 18 -4.76 -22.58 -9.56
CA HIS A 18 -5.99 -22.14 -8.90
C HIS A 18 -6.95 -21.39 -9.83
N HIS A 19 -6.43 -20.54 -10.73
CA HIS A 19 -7.23 -19.68 -11.59
C HIS A 19 -6.75 -19.68 -13.07
N PRO A 20 -6.84 -20.81 -13.78
CA PRO A 20 -6.13 -21.01 -15.06
C PRO A 20 -6.52 -20.02 -16.17
N LEU A 21 -7.68 -19.38 -16.06
CA LEU A 21 -8.14 -18.36 -16.99
C LEU A 21 -7.29 -17.09 -16.93
N SER A 22 -6.74 -16.74 -15.76
CA SER A 22 -5.84 -15.58 -15.58
C SER A 22 -4.53 -15.78 -16.36
N VAL A 23 -3.93 -16.96 -16.28
CA VAL A 23 -2.69 -17.28 -17.02
C VAL A 23 -2.95 -17.39 -18.52
N LYS A 24 -4.08 -17.97 -18.94
CA LYS A 24 -4.45 -18.00 -20.37
C LYS A 24 -4.62 -16.62 -20.97
N ALA A 25 -4.89 -15.60 -20.14
CA ALA A 25 -5.01 -14.22 -20.59
C ALA A 25 -3.66 -13.54 -20.80
N LEU A 26 -2.56 -14.06 -20.22
CA LEU A 26 -1.21 -13.50 -20.40
C LEU A 26 -0.80 -13.52 -21.86
N GLN A 27 -0.42 -12.36 -22.39
CA GLN A 27 -0.01 -12.22 -23.79
C GLN A 27 1.46 -12.60 -23.97
N ALA A 28 1.86 -12.93 -25.20
CA ALA A 28 3.24 -13.30 -25.48
C ALA A 28 4.24 -12.20 -25.03
N PRO A 29 5.44 -12.58 -24.56
CA PRO A 29 6.48 -11.63 -24.19
C PRO A 29 6.87 -10.73 -25.36
N LEU A 30 7.25 -9.49 -25.05
CA LEU A 30 7.83 -8.57 -26.02
C LEU A 30 9.35 -8.70 -26.07
N THR A 31 9.93 -8.52 -27.26
CA THR A 31 11.36 -8.28 -27.37
C THR A 31 11.70 -6.83 -27.01
N LEU A 32 12.95 -6.56 -26.64
CA LEU A 32 13.43 -5.20 -26.39
C LEU A 32 13.16 -4.25 -27.58
N GLU A 33 13.32 -4.73 -28.82
CA GLU A 33 13.04 -3.94 -30.02
C GLU A 33 11.55 -3.57 -30.13
N GLN A 34 10.66 -4.50 -29.78
CA GLN A 34 9.22 -4.24 -29.75
C GLN A 34 8.86 -3.22 -28.67
N ILE A 35 9.41 -3.37 -27.45
CA ILE A 35 9.19 -2.42 -26.35
C ILE A 35 9.65 -1.02 -26.77
N GLN A 36 10.88 -0.89 -27.25
CA GLN A 36 11.44 0.40 -27.70
C GLN A 36 10.63 1.04 -28.82
N LYS A 37 10.10 0.23 -29.74
CA LYS A 37 9.25 0.73 -30.82
C LYS A 37 7.91 1.25 -30.31
N LEU A 38 7.26 0.49 -29.43
CA LEU A 38 5.97 0.87 -28.85
C LEU A 38 6.11 2.11 -27.96
N SER A 39 7.14 2.16 -27.13
CA SER A 39 7.40 3.26 -26.20
C SER A 39 8.09 4.47 -26.84
N SER A 40 8.24 4.52 -28.17
CA SER A 40 9.07 5.54 -28.83
C SER A 40 8.47 6.95 -28.80
N GLU A 41 7.15 7.06 -28.57
CA GLU A 41 6.42 8.33 -28.48
C GLU A 41 6.30 8.83 -27.04
N LEU A 42 6.70 8.05 -26.04
CA LEU A 42 6.72 8.48 -24.65
C LEU A 42 7.81 9.54 -24.43
N PRO A 43 7.59 10.53 -23.54
CA PRO A 43 8.58 11.57 -23.26
C PRO A 43 9.78 11.08 -22.44
N PHE A 44 9.73 9.83 -21.95
CA PHE A 44 10.76 9.19 -21.13
C PHE A 44 11.11 7.79 -21.67
N SER A 45 12.22 7.24 -21.19
CA SER A 45 12.56 5.82 -21.43
C SER A 45 12.00 4.96 -20.31
N LEU A 46 11.48 3.78 -20.64
CA LEU A 46 11.04 2.83 -19.62
C LEU A 46 12.24 2.31 -18.81
N PRO A 47 12.17 2.30 -17.47
CA PRO A 47 13.22 1.74 -16.61
C PRO A 47 13.39 0.23 -16.82
N GLU A 48 14.56 -0.28 -16.42
CA GLU A 48 14.93 -1.71 -16.60
C GLU A 48 13.88 -2.67 -16.01
N GLU A 49 13.30 -2.34 -14.86
CA GLU A 49 12.27 -3.15 -14.21
C GLU A 49 11.01 -3.33 -15.09
N LEU A 50 10.58 -2.29 -15.82
CA LEU A 50 9.46 -2.40 -16.76
C LEU A 50 9.83 -3.19 -18.00
N ILE A 51 11.07 -3.03 -18.48
CA ILE A 51 11.56 -3.83 -19.61
C ILE A 51 11.55 -5.32 -19.23
N GLU A 52 12.02 -5.68 -18.03
CA GLU A 52 11.98 -7.06 -17.53
C GLU A 52 10.54 -7.60 -17.43
N LEU A 53 9.61 -6.78 -16.91
CA LEU A 53 8.20 -7.13 -16.80
C LEU A 53 7.56 -7.43 -18.17
N TYR A 54 7.74 -6.54 -19.16
CA TYR A 54 7.16 -6.73 -20.50
C TYR A 54 7.89 -7.79 -21.35
N GLN A 55 9.15 -8.09 -21.04
CA GLN A 55 9.86 -9.24 -21.60
C GLN A 55 9.38 -10.57 -21.02
N TRP A 56 8.70 -10.57 -19.88
CA TRP A 56 8.04 -11.75 -19.33
C TRP A 56 6.68 -12.00 -19.99
N HIS A 57 5.78 -11.01 -20.00
CA HIS A 57 4.50 -11.05 -20.73
C HIS A 57 4.02 -9.65 -21.09
N ASN A 58 3.34 -9.50 -22.23
CA ASN A 58 2.73 -8.21 -22.63
C ASN A 58 1.36 -7.99 -21.97
N GLY A 59 1.32 -7.96 -20.64
CA GLY A 59 0.06 -7.80 -19.92
C GLY A 59 -0.90 -8.98 -20.08
N GLN A 60 -2.16 -8.72 -19.73
CA GLN A 60 -3.28 -9.65 -19.86
C GLN A 60 -4.31 -9.14 -20.87
N SER A 61 -5.02 -10.06 -21.50
CA SER A 61 -6.20 -9.78 -22.31
C SER A 61 -7.48 -9.88 -21.49
N ASN A 62 -8.52 -9.13 -21.85
CA ASN A 62 -9.88 -9.21 -21.26
C ASN A 62 -10.01 -8.75 -19.80
N ASN A 63 -9.17 -7.80 -19.34
CA ASN A 63 -9.27 -7.16 -18.02
C ASN A 63 -9.42 -8.16 -16.86
N ARG A 64 -8.64 -9.24 -16.92
CA ARG A 64 -8.60 -10.24 -15.86
C ARG A 64 -7.66 -9.76 -14.75
N PRO A 65 -8.05 -9.91 -13.47
CA PRO A 65 -7.20 -9.47 -12.38
C PRO A 65 -5.94 -10.34 -12.28
N PHE A 66 -4.80 -9.69 -12.18
CA PHE A 66 -3.51 -10.30 -11.88
C PHE A 66 -3.33 -10.48 -10.36
N PHE A 67 -3.76 -9.48 -9.58
CA PHE A 67 -3.80 -9.46 -8.11
C PHE A 67 -4.83 -8.43 -7.65
N GLY A 68 -5.48 -8.61 -6.49
CA GLY A 68 -6.29 -7.57 -5.83
C GLY A 68 -7.26 -6.78 -6.74
N GLY A 69 -7.84 -7.42 -7.76
CA GLY A 69 -8.68 -6.74 -8.77
C GLY A 69 -7.92 -6.04 -9.91
N TYR A 70 -6.63 -5.70 -9.74
CA TYR A 70 -5.81 -5.00 -10.72
C TYR A 70 -5.40 -5.87 -11.91
N THR A 71 -5.56 -5.34 -13.11
CA THR A 71 -5.14 -5.97 -14.37
C THR A 71 -3.72 -5.53 -14.70
N PHE A 72 -2.88 -6.46 -15.16
CA PHE A 72 -1.59 -6.11 -15.78
C PHE A 72 -1.82 -5.66 -17.22
N TYR A 73 -1.62 -4.37 -17.51
CA TYR A 73 -1.91 -3.83 -18.83
C TYR A 73 -0.90 -4.30 -19.89
N PRO A 74 -1.36 -4.63 -21.10
CA PRO A 74 -0.51 -4.68 -22.28
C PRO A 74 0.16 -3.31 -22.48
N LEU A 75 1.39 -3.30 -23.00
CA LEU A 75 2.16 -2.06 -23.13
C LEU A 75 1.43 -1.01 -23.96
N GLU A 76 0.72 -1.41 -25.00
CA GLU A 76 -0.09 -0.52 -25.83
C GLU A 76 -1.22 0.14 -25.02
N GLU A 77 -1.92 -0.63 -24.18
CA GLU A 77 -3.01 -0.14 -23.32
C GLU A 77 -2.46 0.77 -22.21
N ALA A 78 -1.32 0.41 -21.61
CA ALA A 78 -0.64 1.27 -20.64
C ALA A 78 -0.24 2.64 -21.22
N ILE A 79 0.14 2.70 -22.51
CA ILE A 79 0.42 3.96 -23.22
C ILE A 79 -0.88 4.75 -23.45
N GLU A 80 -1.97 4.09 -23.84
CA GLU A 80 -3.29 4.74 -24.00
C GLU A 80 -3.78 5.33 -22.67
N GLU A 81 -3.69 4.57 -21.57
CA GLU A 81 -4.07 5.04 -20.23
C GLU A 81 -3.17 6.18 -19.73
N TYR A 82 -1.87 6.14 -20.02
CA TYR A 82 -0.97 7.26 -19.75
C TYR A 82 -1.40 8.55 -20.46
N GLN A 83 -1.76 8.45 -21.74
CA GLN A 83 -2.22 9.60 -22.53
C GLN A 83 -3.54 10.15 -21.99
N LEU A 84 -4.49 9.27 -21.69
CA LEU A 84 -5.77 9.64 -21.10
C LEU A 84 -5.60 10.31 -19.73
N ALA A 85 -4.71 9.79 -18.89
CA ALA A 85 -4.41 10.36 -17.59
C ALA A 85 -3.79 11.76 -17.68
N LEU A 86 -2.89 11.99 -18.64
CA LEU A 86 -2.37 13.33 -18.94
C LEU A 86 -3.48 14.30 -19.34
N GLU A 87 -4.30 13.92 -20.33
CA GLU A 87 -5.40 14.76 -20.83
C GLU A 87 -6.38 15.12 -19.70
N THR A 88 -6.79 14.11 -18.92
CA THR A 88 -7.73 14.30 -17.79
C THR A 88 -7.12 15.14 -16.68
N SER A 89 -5.82 14.98 -16.41
CA SER A 89 -5.13 15.80 -15.39
C SER A 89 -5.11 17.28 -15.74
N GLU A 90 -4.91 17.62 -17.03
CA GLU A 90 -4.94 19.00 -17.51
C GLU A 90 -6.35 19.61 -17.45
N GLU A 91 -7.38 18.83 -17.77
CA GLU A 91 -8.78 19.29 -17.81
C GLU A 91 -9.40 19.42 -16.41
N GLU A 92 -9.14 18.44 -15.54
CA GLU A 92 -9.79 18.33 -14.22
C GLU A 92 -8.90 18.84 -13.07
N GLY A 93 -7.66 19.23 -13.36
CA GLY A 93 -6.72 19.71 -12.34
C GLY A 93 -6.24 18.61 -11.39
N ARG A 94 -6.33 17.33 -11.80
CA ARG A 94 -5.83 16.19 -11.03
C ARG A 94 -4.31 16.20 -11.01
N LEU A 95 -3.73 15.64 -9.94
CA LEU A 95 -2.29 15.48 -9.85
C LEU A 95 -1.83 14.28 -10.70
N TRP A 96 -1.16 14.55 -11.82
CA TRP A 96 -0.46 13.52 -12.59
C TRP A 96 0.91 14.04 -13.02
N LYS A 97 1.98 13.34 -12.63
CA LYS A 97 3.33 13.70 -13.08
C LYS A 97 3.55 13.17 -14.49
N ALA A 98 4.14 13.97 -15.37
CA ALA A 98 4.43 13.57 -16.75
C ALA A 98 5.40 12.37 -16.88
N SER A 99 6.08 11.97 -15.81
CA SER A 99 6.94 10.79 -15.78
C SER A 99 6.27 9.55 -15.16
N TRP A 100 5.02 9.67 -14.70
CA TRP A 100 4.25 8.55 -14.15
C TRP A 100 3.69 7.69 -15.26
N PHE A 101 4.07 6.42 -15.28
CA PHE A 101 3.61 5.44 -16.25
C PHE A 101 2.76 4.37 -15.56
N PRO A 102 1.48 4.19 -15.95
CA PRO A 102 0.60 3.18 -15.36
C PRO A 102 0.96 1.79 -15.88
N VAL A 103 0.94 0.80 -14.99
CA VAL A 103 1.32 -0.59 -15.34
C VAL A 103 0.26 -1.59 -14.92
N PHE A 104 -0.35 -1.34 -13.77
CA PHE A 104 -1.50 -2.11 -13.32
C PHE A 104 -2.65 -1.16 -13.06
N GLY A 105 -3.87 -1.56 -13.43
CA GLY A 105 -5.04 -0.70 -13.24
C GLY A 105 -6.33 -1.43 -12.92
N PHE A 106 -7.23 -0.71 -12.28
CA PHE A 106 -8.57 -1.16 -11.90
C PHE A 106 -9.51 0.04 -11.82
N GLN A 107 -10.50 0.11 -12.72
CA GLN A 107 -11.58 1.12 -12.67
C GLN A 107 -11.11 2.58 -12.52
N GLY A 108 -9.97 2.96 -13.09
CA GLY A 108 -9.41 4.31 -13.00
C GLY A 108 -8.35 4.49 -11.91
N ASP A 109 -8.16 3.49 -11.03
CA ASP A 109 -7.02 3.44 -10.11
C ASP A 109 -5.83 2.77 -10.78
N TYR A 110 -4.63 3.32 -10.56
CA TYR A 110 -3.39 2.84 -11.18
C TYR A 110 -2.28 2.62 -10.17
N PHE A 111 -1.49 1.56 -10.38
CA PHE A 111 -0.10 1.53 -9.92
C PHE A 111 0.79 2.12 -11.00
N VAL A 112 1.42 3.25 -10.66
CA VAL A 112 2.26 4.03 -11.58
C VAL A 112 3.72 3.99 -11.13
N LEU A 113 4.63 3.87 -12.09
CA LEU A 113 6.07 4.03 -11.86
C LEU A 113 6.52 5.41 -12.30
N ASP A 114 7.38 6.05 -11.51
CA ASP A 114 8.08 7.26 -11.94
C ASP A 114 9.30 6.88 -12.80
N CYS A 115 9.14 7.01 -14.12
CA CYS A 115 10.14 6.63 -15.12
C CYS A 115 11.35 7.58 -15.18
N GLU A 116 11.29 8.73 -14.51
CA GLU A 116 12.39 9.69 -14.43
C GLU A 116 12.85 9.94 -12.98
N SER A 117 12.49 9.05 -12.05
CA SER A 117 12.90 9.19 -10.66
C SER A 117 14.44 9.18 -10.50
N GLU A 118 14.96 10.11 -9.70
CA GLU A 118 16.36 10.09 -9.28
C GLU A 118 16.65 8.93 -8.30
N LEU A 119 15.60 8.40 -7.67
CA LEU A 119 15.65 7.20 -6.86
C LEU A 119 15.60 5.97 -7.76
N GLN A 120 16.65 5.15 -7.69
CA GLN A 120 16.75 3.92 -8.45
C GLN A 120 17.00 2.74 -7.52
N PRO A 121 16.26 1.63 -7.65
CA PRO A 121 15.08 1.43 -8.53
C PRO A 121 13.90 2.37 -8.22
N SER A 122 13.07 2.65 -9.22
CA SER A 122 12.01 3.69 -9.15
C SER A 122 10.85 3.28 -8.22
N PRO A 123 10.34 4.19 -7.38
CA PRO A 123 9.19 3.93 -6.53
C PRO A 123 7.89 3.73 -7.33
N ILE A 124 6.96 2.98 -6.73
CA ILE A 124 5.61 2.77 -7.27
C ILE A 124 4.61 3.53 -6.42
N PHE A 125 3.82 4.38 -7.09
CA PHE A 125 2.74 5.14 -6.47
C PHE A 125 1.40 4.50 -6.82
N MET A 126 0.43 4.65 -5.93
CA MET A 126 -0.96 4.32 -6.21
C MET A 126 -1.71 5.61 -6.55
N SER A 127 -2.01 5.82 -7.82
CA SER A 127 -2.90 6.89 -8.25
C SER A 127 -4.34 6.42 -8.06
N LEU A 128 -5.07 7.13 -7.20
CA LEU A 128 -6.50 6.90 -6.97
C LEU A 128 -7.32 7.90 -7.78
N ASP A 129 -8.50 7.52 -8.25
CA ASP A 129 -9.45 8.39 -8.97
C ASP A 129 -9.90 9.62 -8.13
N SER A 130 -9.58 9.64 -6.84
CA SER A 130 -9.81 10.78 -5.93
C SER A 130 -8.69 11.82 -5.99
N GLU A 131 -9.03 13.10 -5.79
CA GLU A 131 -8.15 14.30 -5.77
C GLU A 131 -6.97 14.27 -4.76
N SER A 132 -6.64 13.14 -4.15
CA SER A 132 -5.55 12.98 -3.20
C SER A 132 -4.20 12.72 -3.87
N LEU A 133 -3.12 13.16 -3.23
CA LEU A 133 -1.74 12.77 -3.52
C LEU A 133 -1.65 11.24 -3.68
N ALA A 134 -1.04 10.75 -4.77
CA ALA A 134 -0.79 9.34 -4.96
C ALA A 134 0.23 8.86 -3.92
N PRO A 135 -0.16 8.07 -2.89
CA PRO A 135 0.81 7.59 -1.92
C PRO A 135 1.82 6.68 -2.63
N CYS A 136 3.09 6.81 -2.26
CA CYS A 136 4.04 5.73 -2.54
C CYS A 136 3.47 4.46 -1.89
N TRP A 137 3.40 3.37 -2.64
CA TRP A 137 2.82 2.12 -2.16
C TRP A 137 3.86 1.02 -2.04
N TYR A 138 4.85 1.04 -2.94
CA TYR A 138 5.99 0.14 -2.94
C TYR A 138 7.28 0.90 -3.25
N GLU A 139 8.40 0.48 -2.65
CA GLU A 139 9.67 1.17 -2.89
C GLU A 139 10.21 0.96 -4.31
N ASN A 140 9.75 -0.10 -5.00
CA ASN A 140 10.06 -0.43 -6.40
C ASN A 140 9.26 -1.65 -6.89
N LEU A 141 9.37 -1.97 -8.18
CA LEU A 141 8.65 -3.09 -8.80
C LEU A 141 9.12 -4.44 -8.28
N GLU A 142 10.42 -4.63 -8.06
CA GLU A 142 10.92 -5.88 -7.47
C GLU A 142 10.27 -6.16 -6.10
N LYS A 143 10.16 -5.14 -5.24
CA LYS A 143 9.50 -5.27 -3.92
C LYS A 143 7.98 -5.39 -4.00
N MET A 144 7.34 -4.73 -4.95
CA MET A 144 5.92 -4.97 -5.24
C MET A 144 5.69 -6.43 -5.57
N LEU A 145 6.44 -7.00 -6.51
CA LEU A 145 6.30 -8.39 -6.93
C LEU A 145 6.68 -9.39 -5.83
N LEU A 146 7.68 -9.07 -4.99
CA LEU A 146 7.97 -9.86 -3.79
C LEU A 146 6.81 -9.85 -2.79
N THR A 147 6.14 -8.71 -2.64
CA THR A 147 4.95 -8.58 -1.79
C THR A 147 3.83 -9.46 -2.33
N LEU A 148 3.49 -9.32 -3.62
CA LEU A 148 2.45 -10.12 -4.27
C LEU A 148 2.75 -11.63 -4.16
N LYS A 149 3.99 -12.04 -4.41
CA LYS A 149 4.43 -13.42 -4.23
C LYS A 149 4.12 -13.92 -2.82
N GLN A 150 4.53 -13.17 -1.79
CA GLN A 150 4.28 -13.58 -0.40
C GLN A 150 2.79 -13.61 -0.06
N CYS A 151 1.99 -12.71 -0.62
CA CYS A 151 0.54 -12.72 -0.44
C CYS A 151 -0.09 -14.00 -1.02
N PHE A 152 0.31 -14.43 -2.22
CA PHE A 152 -0.16 -15.70 -2.79
C PHE A 152 0.33 -16.91 -1.99
N GLU A 153 1.58 -16.93 -1.55
CA GLU A 153 2.14 -18.04 -0.76
C GLU A 153 1.50 -18.20 0.62
N LYS A 154 1.08 -17.09 1.23
CA LYS A 154 0.47 -17.06 2.57
C LYS A 154 -1.07 -17.10 2.54
N GLY A 155 -1.67 -17.20 1.35
CA GLY A 155 -3.13 -17.21 1.20
C GLY A 155 -3.82 -15.87 1.46
N ALA A 156 -3.07 -14.76 1.49
CA ALA A 156 -3.64 -13.42 1.55
C ALA A 156 -4.37 -13.05 0.26
N TYR A 157 -3.99 -13.67 -0.87
CA TYR A 157 -4.81 -13.74 -2.08
C TYR A 157 -5.43 -15.13 -2.20
N PHE A 158 -6.75 -15.20 -2.41
CA PHE A 158 -7.50 -16.44 -2.49
C PHE A 158 -8.70 -16.33 -3.43
N LEU A 159 -9.24 -17.47 -3.85
CA LEU A 159 -10.47 -17.53 -4.63
C LEU A 159 -11.66 -17.80 -3.71
N ASP A 160 -12.77 -17.11 -3.93
CA ASP A 160 -14.04 -17.44 -3.30
C ASP A 160 -14.78 -18.59 -4.03
N GLU A 161 -16.01 -18.88 -3.58
CA GLU A 161 -16.85 -19.94 -4.16
C GLU A 161 -17.21 -19.69 -5.63
N ASP A 162 -17.15 -18.44 -6.10
CA ASP A 162 -17.47 -18.02 -7.47
C ASP A 162 -16.20 -17.86 -8.34
N GLU A 163 -15.04 -18.36 -7.87
CA GLU A 163 -13.73 -18.24 -8.52
C GLU A 163 -13.29 -16.78 -8.72
N ILE A 164 -13.77 -15.87 -7.86
CA ILE A 164 -13.34 -14.47 -7.86
C ILE A 164 -12.09 -14.35 -7.00
N LEU A 165 -11.05 -13.72 -7.53
CA LEU A 165 -9.83 -13.42 -6.80
C LEU A 165 -10.10 -12.30 -5.79
N LEU A 166 -10.10 -12.66 -4.51
CA LEU A 166 -10.25 -11.76 -3.38
C LEU A 166 -8.92 -11.60 -2.64
N GLU A 167 -8.90 -10.62 -1.75
CA GLU A 167 -7.77 -10.36 -0.88
C GLU A 167 -8.21 -10.21 0.58
N ASP A 168 -7.39 -10.75 1.48
CA ASP A 168 -7.41 -10.37 2.88
C ASP A 168 -6.57 -9.10 3.03
N TYR A 169 -7.26 -7.96 3.08
CA TYR A 169 -6.67 -6.64 3.17
C TYR A 169 -5.69 -6.49 4.33
N GLU A 170 -5.97 -7.07 5.49
CA GLU A 170 -5.11 -6.95 6.67
C GLU A 170 -3.81 -7.73 6.45
N SER A 171 -3.92 -8.98 5.99
CA SER A 171 -2.77 -9.82 5.63
C SER A 171 -1.92 -9.19 4.53
N VAL A 172 -2.52 -8.67 3.46
CA VAL A 172 -1.82 -7.99 2.36
C VAL A 172 -1.05 -6.78 2.89
N GLU A 173 -1.68 -5.94 3.71
CA GLU A 173 -1.07 -4.74 4.26
C GLU A 173 0.10 -5.07 5.20
N GLN A 174 -0.05 -6.06 6.08
CA GLN A 174 1.03 -6.51 6.97
C GLN A 174 2.24 -7.01 6.18
N ILE A 175 2.01 -7.83 5.14
CA ILE A 175 3.08 -8.32 4.26
C ILE A 175 3.75 -7.15 3.54
N ARG A 176 2.96 -6.23 2.97
CA ARG A 176 3.46 -5.04 2.26
C ARG A 176 4.36 -4.18 3.14
N LEU A 177 3.90 -3.81 4.33
CA LEU A 177 4.66 -2.96 5.27
C LEU A 177 5.93 -3.66 5.77
N SER A 178 5.91 -4.99 5.93
CA SER A 178 7.10 -5.75 6.34
C SER A 178 8.24 -5.69 5.31
N ILE A 179 7.91 -5.57 4.02
CA ILE A 179 8.85 -5.54 2.89
C ILE A 179 9.23 -4.10 2.48
N ASN A 180 8.26 -3.19 2.55
CA ASN A 180 8.34 -1.83 2.00
C ASN A 180 8.50 -0.78 3.12
N GLN A 181 9.45 -1.00 4.02
CA GLN A 181 9.65 -0.23 5.24
C GLN A 181 10.03 1.25 5.02
N LYS A 182 10.38 1.64 3.78
CA LYS A 182 10.70 3.04 3.46
C LYS A 182 9.54 3.80 2.80
N VAL A 183 8.39 3.18 2.58
CA VAL A 183 7.28 3.82 1.87
C VAL A 183 6.81 5.12 2.54
N ASP A 184 6.81 5.18 3.87
CA ASP A 184 6.51 6.41 4.63
C ASP A 184 7.52 7.56 4.38
N ARG A 185 8.72 7.27 3.85
CA ARG A 185 9.75 8.29 3.53
C ARG A 185 9.57 8.91 2.14
N TYR A 186 8.73 8.31 1.29
CA TYR A 186 8.49 8.77 -0.08
C TYR A 186 7.22 9.60 -0.22
N ALA A 187 6.49 9.82 0.89
CA ALA A 187 5.77 11.07 1.07
C ALA A 187 6.83 12.20 1.10
N THR A 188 7.14 12.68 -0.12
CA THR A 188 7.76 13.97 -0.47
C THR A 188 9.24 14.20 -0.10
N GLU A 189 10.16 13.67 -0.93
CA GLU A 189 11.56 14.13 -0.95
C GLU A 189 11.71 15.63 -1.31
N GLU A 190 10.69 16.25 -1.93
CA GLU A 190 10.67 17.69 -2.20
C GLU A 190 10.16 18.54 -1.01
N GLU A 191 9.40 17.97 -0.06
CA GLU A 191 8.94 18.70 1.16
C GLU A 191 9.86 18.46 2.37
N LEU A 192 10.51 17.29 2.46
CA LEU A 192 11.41 16.94 3.56
C LEU A 192 12.76 17.68 3.51
N SER A 193 13.08 18.36 2.40
CA SER A 193 14.33 19.12 2.27
C SER A 193 14.34 20.43 3.08
N GLU A 194 13.17 20.97 3.46
CA GLU A 194 13.08 22.22 4.25
C GLU A 194 12.37 22.04 5.60
N PHE A 195 11.68 20.92 5.82
CA PHE A 195 10.96 20.67 7.06
C PHE A 195 11.82 19.95 8.10
N GLU A 196 12.14 20.63 9.20
CA GLU A 196 12.72 20.00 10.39
C GLU A 196 11.60 19.40 11.26
N PRO A 197 11.57 18.06 11.46
CA PRO A 197 10.61 17.44 12.35
C PRO A 197 10.69 18.05 13.74
N HIS A 198 9.55 18.42 14.29
CA HIS A 198 9.48 19.07 15.60
C HIS A 198 8.27 18.58 16.38
N GLN A 199 8.29 18.88 17.68
CA GLN A 199 7.23 18.53 18.60
C GLN A 199 6.80 19.74 19.41
N GLU A 200 5.49 19.85 19.62
CA GLU A 200 4.89 20.76 20.57
C GLU A 200 4.29 19.94 21.70
N ILE A 201 4.61 20.35 22.93
CA ILE A 201 4.16 19.68 24.14
C ILE A 201 3.32 20.68 24.93
N GLU A 202 2.07 20.30 25.19
CA GLU A 202 1.14 21.05 26.03
C GLU A 202 0.84 20.23 27.29
N ASP A 203 1.42 20.65 28.42
CA ASP A 203 1.08 20.10 29.73
C ASP A 203 -0.18 20.81 30.28
N LEU A 204 -1.20 20.03 30.63
CA LEU A 204 -2.50 20.50 31.09
C LEU A 204 -2.55 20.58 32.63
N ILE A 205 -3.46 21.40 33.14
CA ILE A 205 -3.59 21.69 34.59
C ILE A 205 -3.91 20.43 35.40
N ASP A 206 -4.62 19.48 34.81
CA ASP A 206 -4.98 18.21 35.46
C ASP A 206 -3.83 17.18 35.46
N GLY A 207 -2.65 17.54 34.93
CA GLY A 207 -1.48 16.68 34.82
C GLY A 207 -1.46 15.82 33.55
N SER A 208 -2.49 15.89 32.71
CA SER A 208 -2.46 15.29 31.37
C SER A 208 -1.55 16.07 30.42
N ARG A 209 -1.18 15.45 29.31
CA ARG A 209 -0.27 16.03 28.32
C ARG A 209 -0.78 15.76 26.92
N LYS A 210 -0.74 16.77 26.07
CA LYS A 210 -0.90 16.62 24.62
C LYS A 210 0.47 16.81 23.96
N VAL A 211 0.82 15.92 23.03
CA VAL A 211 2.03 16.00 22.22
C VAL A 211 1.60 16.02 20.77
N THR A 212 1.95 17.08 20.05
CA THR A 212 1.80 17.13 18.60
C THR A 212 3.18 16.95 18.00
N SER A 213 3.35 15.96 17.12
CA SER A 213 4.60 15.70 16.41
C SER A 213 4.37 15.91 14.92
N TRP A 214 5.16 16.77 14.29
CA TRP A 214 5.12 16.95 12.86
C TRP A 214 6.30 16.22 12.21
N LEU A 215 5.98 15.38 11.24
CA LEU A 215 6.94 14.64 10.43
C LEU A 215 7.20 15.37 9.10
N SER A 216 6.20 16.09 8.59
CA SER A 216 6.28 16.99 7.44
C SER A 216 5.27 18.14 7.60
N GLU A 217 5.20 19.05 6.62
CA GLU A 217 4.16 20.11 6.57
C GLU A 217 2.73 19.54 6.53
N HIS A 218 2.58 18.32 6.01
CA HIS A 218 1.29 17.69 5.84
C HIS A 218 1.07 16.53 6.81
N GLN A 219 2.11 15.89 7.33
CA GLN A 219 1.93 14.77 8.24
C GLN A 219 2.22 15.16 9.68
N HIS A 220 1.20 15.01 10.54
CA HIS A 220 1.37 15.18 11.97
C HIS A 220 0.54 14.19 12.78
N THR A 221 1.02 13.91 13.99
CA THR A 221 0.31 13.07 14.95
C THR A 221 -0.02 13.88 16.19
N VAL A 222 -1.22 13.70 16.73
CA VAL A 222 -1.63 14.27 18.00
C VAL A 222 -1.82 13.15 19.01
N GLU A 223 -0.96 13.09 20.01
CA GLU A 223 -1.02 12.11 21.09
C GLU A 223 -1.51 12.77 22.38
N PHE A 224 -2.35 12.06 23.13
CA PHE A 224 -2.79 12.51 24.44
C PHE A 224 -2.43 11.50 25.52
N PHE A 225 -1.86 11.98 26.61
CA PHE A 225 -1.46 11.20 27.76
C PHE A 225 -2.26 11.64 28.98
N GLY A 226 -2.82 10.70 29.73
CA GLY A 226 -3.50 10.99 30.98
C GLY A 226 -2.55 11.45 32.09
N PRO A 227 -3.07 11.87 33.26
CA PRO A 227 -2.26 12.29 34.40
C PRO A 227 -1.31 11.22 34.95
N ASP A 228 -1.55 9.95 34.63
CA ASP A 228 -0.70 8.82 34.94
C ASP A 228 0.42 8.58 33.91
N GLY A 229 0.57 9.48 32.94
CA GLY A 229 1.57 9.42 31.87
C GLY A 229 1.25 8.38 30.79
N ARG A 230 0.07 7.75 30.82
CA ARG A 230 -0.32 6.73 29.83
C ARG A 230 -1.03 7.35 28.65
N LYS A 231 -0.63 6.96 27.44
CA LYS A 231 -1.30 7.37 26.19
C LYS A 231 -2.77 6.95 26.22
N ARG A 232 -3.71 7.83 25.91
CA ARG A 232 -5.17 7.55 25.88
C ARG A 232 -5.73 7.56 24.47
N TRP A 233 -5.20 8.40 23.61
CA TRP A 233 -5.56 8.43 22.20
C TRP A 233 -4.43 9.03 21.36
N GLN A 234 -4.50 8.75 20.06
CA GLN A 234 -3.59 9.23 19.05
C GLN A 234 -4.38 9.42 17.76
N ASP A 235 -4.32 10.62 17.20
CA ASP A 235 -4.83 10.90 15.86
C ASP A 235 -3.65 11.08 14.91
N ILE A 236 -3.78 10.56 13.70
CA ILE A 236 -2.81 10.70 12.60
C ILE A 236 -3.48 11.47 11.48
N PHE A 237 -2.83 12.56 11.07
CA PHE A 237 -3.32 13.47 10.06
C PHE A 237 -2.41 13.48 8.83
N TRP A 238 -3.04 13.65 7.67
CA TRP A 238 -2.41 14.08 6.43
C TRP A 238 -3.13 15.35 5.94
N GLY A 239 -2.41 16.46 5.85
CA GLY A 239 -2.97 17.81 5.78
C GLY A 239 -3.88 18.08 6.99
N ASP A 240 -5.10 18.53 6.69
CA ASP A 240 -6.17 18.74 7.67
C ASP A 240 -7.08 17.49 7.85
N GLU A 241 -6.77 16.38 7.19
CA GLU A 241 -7.61 15.19 7.16
C GLU A 241 -7.15 14.15 8.19
N LEU A 242 -8.08 13.73 9.06
CA LEU A 242 -7.86 12.61 9.99
C LEU A 242 -7.85 11.29 9.22
N ARG A 243 -6.73 10.58 9.24
CA ARG A 243 -6.58 9.28 8.56
C ARG A 243 -6.68 8.09 9.48
N ARG A 244 -6.27 8.25 10.73
CA ARG A 244 -6.37 7.19 11.73
C ARG A 244 -6.58 7.77 13.10
N LYS A 245 -7.43 7.11 13.88
CA LYS A 245 -7.65 7.40 15.28
C LYS A 245 -7.51 6.14 16.10
N ASP A 246 -6.64 6.20 17.08
CA ASP A 246 -6.39 5.11 18.02
C ASP A 246 -6.84 5.54 19.42
N ILE A 247 -7.49 4.64 20.16
CA ILE A 247 -7.98 4.86 21.52
C ILE A 247 -7.51 3.72 22.41
N TRP A 248 -6.87 4.06 23.54
CA TRP A 248 -6.31 3.11 24.50
C TRP A 248 -7.17 3.03 25.76
N GLU A 249 -7.72 1.85 26.01
CA GLU A 249 -8.45 1.51 27.22
C GLU A 249 -7.62 0.54 28.06
N PHE A 250 -7.01 1.03 29.14
CA PHE A 250 -6.19 0.17 30.00
C PHE A 250 -7.08 -0.69 30.89
N THR A 251 -7.01 -2.01 30.71
CA THR A 251 -7.68 -3.00 31.55
C THR A 251 -6.84 -3.41 32.75
N GLY A 252 -5.55 -3.09 32.75
CA GLY A 252 -4.62 -3.43 33.82
C GLY A 252 -3.37 -2.54 33.90
N PRO A 253 -2.41 -2.89 34.77
CA PRO A 253 -1.16 -2.15 34.92
C PRO A 253 -0.32 -2.14 33.63
N SER A 254 -0.37 -3.22 32.86
CA SER A 254 0.39 -3.44 31.63
C SER A 254 -0.49 -4.01 30.51
N GLU A 255 -1.80 -3.80 30.57
CA GLU A 255 -2.75 -4.34 29.59
C GLU A 255 -3.61 -3.21 29.07
N ALA A 256 -3.82 -3.20 27.76
CA ALA A 256 -4.71 -2.26 27.09
C ALA A 256 -5.48 -2.91 25.94
N VAL A 257 -6.68 -2.41 25.71
CA VAL A 257 -7.43 -2.59 24.49
C VAL A 257 -7.25 -1.33 23.65
N ILE A 258 -6.79 -1.50 22.41
CA ILE A 258 -6.55 -0.40 21.47
C ILE A 258 -7.60 -0.51 20.38
N THR A 259 -8.46 0.50 20.26
CA THR A 259 -9.40 0.61 19.14
C THR A 259 -8.82 1.54 18.10
N SER A 260 -8.60 1.04 16.89
CA SER A 260 -8.09 1.82 15.76
C SER A 260 -9.21 2.00 14.74
N GLU A 261 -9.50 3.24 14.36
CA GLU A 261 -10.43 3.59 13.28
C GLU A 261 -9.62 4.12 12.10
N ASN A 262 -9.68 3.43 10.95
CA ASN A 262 -9.02 3.86 9.73
C ASN A 262 -10.01 4.60 8.83
N TYR A 263 -9.60 5.79 8.38
CA TYR A 263 -10.41 6.68 7.54
C TYR A 263 -9.88 6.75 6.10
N SER A 264 -8.75 6.07 5.81
CA SER A 264 -8.19 5.98 4.46
C SER A 264 -8.84 4.84 3.66
N GLY A 265 -9.74 5.18 2.73
CA GLY A 265 -10.39 4.22 1.84
C GLY A 265 -11.64 3.60 2.44
N MET A 266 -11.51 2.44 3.09
CA MET A 266 -12.64 1.69 3.65
C MET A 266 -12.74 1.93 5.16
N LEU A 267 -13.92 2.30 5.66
CA LEU A 267 -14.14 2.52 7.09
C LEU A 267 -14.24 1.16 7.81
N PHE A 268 -13.12 0.72 8.39
CA PHE A 268 -13.09 -0.39 9.33
C PHE A 268 -12.41 0.02 10.62
N SER A 269 -12.73 -0.69 11.69
CA SER A 269 -12.08 -0.51 12.98
C SER A 269 -11.44 -1.82 13.42
N THR A 270 -10.29 -1.76 14.08
CA THR A 270 -9.71 -2.93 14.73
C THR A 270 -9.70 -2.74 16.23
N ARG A 271 -9.79 -3.85 16.97
CA ARG A 271 -9.65 -3.88 18.41
C ARG A 271 -8.51 -4.83 18.78
N ALA A 272 -7.38 -4.26 19.16
CA ALA A 272 -6.20 -5.01 19.58
C ALA A 272 -6.13 -5.13 21.10
N TYR A 273 -5.99 -6.35 21.60
CA TYR A 273 -5.72 -6.67 22.99
C TYR A 273 -4.22 -6.81 23.15
N ALA A 274 -3.60 -5.98 23.98
CA ALA A 274 -2.14 -5.90 24.02
C ALA A 274 -1.59 -5.78 25.43
N ASP A 275 -0.36 -6.29 25.58
CA ASP A 275 0.46 -6.04 26.74
C ASP A 275 1.41 -4.86 26.46
N ILE A 276 1.50 -3.95 27.42
CA ILE A 276 2.37 -2.78 27.36
C ILE A 276 3.67 -3.11 28.08
N LEU A 277 4.75 -3.23 27.32
CA LEU A 277 6.07 -3.55 27.85
C LEU A 277 6.69 -2.36 28.60
N PRO A 278 7.70 -2.57 29.47
CA PRO A 278 8.32 -1.48 30.25
C PRO A 278 8.91 -0.33 29.42
N GLY A 279 9.22 -0.55 28.14
CA GLY A 279 9.67 0.47 27.19
C GLY A 279 8.56 1.25 26.49
N GLY A 280 7.29 0.93 26.78
CA GLY A 280 6.12 1.49 26.06
C GLY A 280 5.77 0.75 24.77
N GLU A 281 6.57 -0.26 24.39
CA GLU A 281 6.28 -1.15 23.27
C GLU A 281 4.97 -1.91 23.53
N VAL A 282 4.18 -2.08 22.46
CA VAL A 282 2.88 -2.76 22.49
C VAL A 282 3.07 -4.16 21.90
N MET A 283 2.79 -5.18 22.70
CA MET A 283 2.79 -6.58 22.27
C MET A 283 1.34 -7.04 22.11
N THR A 284 0.89 -7.10 20.87
CA THR A 284 -0.48 -7.52 20.55
C THR A 284 -0.65 -9.01 20.76
N ARG A 285 -1.69 -9.39 21.51
CA ARG A 285 -2.07 -10.77 21.82
C ARG A 285 -3.23 -11.24 20.97
N ARG A 286 -4.16 -10.35 20.64
CA ARG A 286 -5.36 -10.68 19.88
C ARG A 286 -5.85 -9.46 19.12
N VAL A 287 -6.36 -9.61 17.91
CA VAL A 287 -6.95 -8.55 17.11
C VAL A 287 -8.34 -8.99 16.64
N GLU A 288 -9.32 -8.10 16.77
CA GLU A 288 -10.63 -8.25 16.15
C GLU A 288 -10.78 -7.16 15.08
N THR A 289 -11.14 -7.53 13.85
CA THR A 289 -11.49 -6.57 12.80
C THR A 289 -13.00 -6.42 12.75
N ILE A 290 -13.46 -5.17 12.77
CA ILE A 290 -14.85 -4.79 12.97
C ILE A 290 -15.30 -3.91 11.80
N ILE A 291 -16.33 -4.35 11.10
CA ILE A 291 -16.98 -3.63 10.00
C ILE A 291 -18.45 -3.44 10.35
N ASN A 292 -18.95 -2.20 10.24
CA ASN A 292 -20.34 -1.84 10.59
C ASN A 292 -20.77 -2.26 12.01
N GLY A 293 -19.82 -2.33 12.95
CA GLY A 293 -20.07 -2.72 14.33
C GLY A 293 -20.09 -4.24 14.58
N GLU A 294 -19.86 -5.05 13.56
CA GLU A 294 -19.77 -6.51 13.67
C GLU A 294 -18.32 -6.98 13.52
N VAL A 295 -17.90 -7.94 14.34
CA VAL A 295 -16.58 -8.58 14.22
C VAL A 295 -16.63 -9.49 12.99
N VAL A 296 -15.78 -9.21 12.00
CA VAL A 296 -15.70 -9.97 10.74
C VAL A 296 -14.51 -10.93 10.71
N SER A 297 -13.45 -10.64 11.48
CA SER A 297 -12.32 -11.54 11.70
C SER A 297 -11.75 -11.37 13.11
N GLU A 298 -11.12 -12.43 13.61
CA GLU A 298 -10.43 -12.47 14.90
C GLU A 298 -9.15 -13.31 14.74
N GLU A 299 -8.01 -12.77 15.19
CA GLU A 299 -6.72 -13.46 15.23
C GLU A 299 -6.18 -13.46 16.67
N ASP A 300 -5.82 -14.64 17.20
CA ASP A 300 -5.15 -14.78 18.50
C ASP A 300 -3.70 -15.24 18.29
N PHE A 301 -2.75 -14.41 18.74
CA PHE A 301 -1.32 -14.63 18.58
C PHE A 301 -0.71 -15.49 19.71
N ASN A 302 -1.51 -15.93 20.69
CA ASN A 302 -1.06 -16.82 21.77
C ASN A 302 -1.39 -18.29 21.52
N GLU A 303 -2.25 -18.60 20.55
CA GLU A 303 -2.49 -19.98 20.14
C GLU A 303 -1.25 -20.47 19.39
N GLN A 304 -0.40 -21.24 20.09
CA GLN A 304 0.55 -22.11 19.41
C GLN A 304 -0.27 -23.05 18.54
N GLU A 305 0.01 -23.10 17.24
CA GLU A 305 -0.50 -24.15 16.35
C GLU A 305 -0.23 -25.52 17.02
N GLU A 306 -1.27 -26.11 17.62
CA GLU A 306 -1.24 -27.51 18.06
C GLU A 306 -1.26 -28.38 16.79
N ASP A 307 -0.07 -28.69 16.29
CA ASP A 307 0.18 -29.82 15.37
C ASP A 307 -0.11 -31.18 16.03
#